data_AF-A0A1F7CRR7-F1
#
_entry.id   AF-A0A1F7CRR7-F1
#
_cell.length_a   1.000
_cell.length_b   1.000
_cell.length_c   1.000
_cell.angle_alpha   90.00
_cell.angle_beta   90.00
_cell.angle_gamma   90.00
#
_symmetry.space_group_name_H-M   'P 1'
#
loop_
_entity.id
_entity.type
_entity.pdbx_description
1 polymer ?
#
loop_
_entity_poly.entity_id
_entity_poly.type
_entity_poly.pdbx_seq_one_letter_code
_entity_poly.pdbx_strand_id
1 'polypeptide(L)'
;MLTVLHLTAAESAIWHTLQPGIKEGWTVEPEEGNFRDSPERRRMRLHLLKLRDPKLLEFQKKASQAGTVDALTALILGTDLKKVNDADLAELFFAIGPGPIGRIVESMLGTAVKDEDIEGVAALTTIRRSLYQAMIPA
;
A
#
# COMPACT_ATOMS: atom_id res chain seq x y z
N MET A 1 -15.65 -2.70 -10.60
CA MET A 1 -15.22 -3.14 -9.26
C MET A 1 -14.00 -4.00 -9.43
N LEU A 2 -12.96 -3.77 -8.63
CA LEU A 2 -11.87 -4.73 -8.46
C LEU A 2 -12.40 -5.81 -7.53
N THR A 3 -12.47 -7.06 -7.98
CA THR A 3 -12.92 -8.21 -7.17
C THR A 3 -11.79 -9.22 -6.95
N VAL A 4 -10.55 -8.80 -7.24
CA VAL A 4 -9.35 -9.63 -7.14
C VAL A 4 -8.39 -9.02 -6.13
N LEU A 5 -7.88 -9.86 -5.24
CA LEU A 5 -6.83 -9.54 -4.28
C LEU A 5 -5.54 -10.22 -4.72
N HIS A 6 -4.48 -9.45 -4.94
CA HIS A 6 -3.15 -10.00 -5.24
C HIS A 6 -2.35 -10.12 -3.95
N LEU A 7 -2.37 -11.31 -3.34
CA LEU A 7 -1.85 -11.55 -1.99
C LEU A 7 -0.54 -12.33 -2.02
N THR A 8 0.42 -11.90 -1.21
CA THR A 8 1.61 -12.70 -0.89
C THR A 8 1.22 -13.92 -0.06
N ALA A 9 2.15 -14.86 0.14
CA ALA A 9 1.91 -16.02 1.00
C ALA A 9 1.56 -15.62 2.45
N ALA A 10 2.21 -14.57 2.99
CA ALA A 10 1.95 -14.08 4.34
C ALA A 10 0.55 -13.47 4.45
N GLU A 11 0.16 -12.63 3.51
CA GLU A 11 -1.17 -12.00 3.47
C GLU A 11 -2.27 -13.02 3.20
N SER A 12 -2.00 -14.02 2.36
CA SER A 12 -2.90 -15.14 2.14
C SER A 12 -3.16 -15.88 3.45
N ALA A 13 -2.13 -16.11 4.28
CA ALA A 13 -2.34 -16.74 5.58
C ALA A 13 -3.28 -15.92 6.48
N ILE A 14 -3.17 -14.58 6.48
CA ILE A 14 -4.08 -13.68 7.20
C ILE A 14 -5.49 -13.77 6.59
N TRP A 15 -5.62 -13.72 5.26
CA TRP A 15 -6.91 -13.86 4.58
C TRP A 15 -7.64 -15.13 4.99
N HIS A 16 -6.94 -16.26 5.14
CA HIS A 16 -7.58 -17.53 5.52
C HIS A 16 -8.18 -17.50 6.93
N THR A 17 -7.71 -16.65 7.85
CA THR A 17 -8.29 -16.52 9.20
C THR A 17 -9.56 -15.67 9.24
N LEU A 18 -9.84 -14.90 8.18
CA LEU A 18 -11.01 -14.03 8.10
C LEU A 18 -12.32 -14.81 8.01
N GLN A 19 -13.42 -14.19 8.48
CA GLN A 19 -14.74 -14.81 8.47
C GLN A 19 -15.22 -15.07 7.04
N PRO A 20 -15.97 -16.16 6.77
CA PRO A 20 -16.42 -16.49 5.42
C PRO A 20 -17.24 -15.39 4.73
N GLY A 21 -18.08 -14.67 5.49
CA GLY A 21 -18.96 -13.64 4.92
C GLY A 21 -18.23 -12.47 4.25
N ILE A 22 -17.03 -12.10 4.73
CA ILE A 22 -16.24 -11.02 4.10
C ILE A 22 -15.41 -11.50 2.91
N LYS A 23 -15.39 -12.81 2.64
CA LYS A 23 -14.69 -13.41 1.50
C LYS A 23 -15.60 -13.60 0.29
N GLU A 24 -16.91 -13.46 0.48
CA GLU A 24 -17.89 -13.68 -0.58
C GLU A 24 -17.67 -12.68 -1.72
N GLY A 25 -17.65 -13.18 -2.96
CA GLY A 25 -17.43 -12.35 -4.15
C GLY A 25 -15.96 -11.99 -4.45
N TRP A 26 -15.02 -12.32 -3.55
CA TRP A 26 -13.60 -12.01 -3.71
C TRP A 26 -12.79 -13.18 -4.26
N THR A 27 -11.93 -12.91 -5.24
CA THR A 27 -10.95 -13.86 -5.77
C THR A 27 -9.56 -13.52 -5.25
N VAL A 28 -8.79 -14.52 -4.84
CA VAL A 28 -7.39 -14.34 -4.43
C VAL A 28 -6.48 -14.89 -5.52
N GLU A 29 -5.56 -14.06 -5.99
CA GLU A 29 -4.46 -14.44 -6.86
C GLU A 29 -3.13 -14.29 -6.11
N PRO A 30 -2.14 -15.16 -6.40
CA PRO A 30 -0.82 -15.03 -5.80
C PRO A 30 -0.11 -13.76 -6.29
N GLU A 31 0.56 -13.08 -5.36
CA GLU A 31 1.53 -12.02 -5.64
C GLU A 31 2.95 -12.56 -5.39
N GLU A 32 3.73 -12.65 -6.47
CA GLU A 32 5.11 -13.17 -6.46
C GLU A 32 6.15 -12.06 -6.63
N GLY A 33 5.71 -10.80 -6.76
CA GLY A 33 6.57 -9.65 -6.89
C GLY A 33 7.55 -9.52 -5.72
N ASN A 34 8.82 -9.36 -6.07
CA ASN A 34 9.92 -9.28 -5.11
C ASN A 34 10.81 -8.08 -5.45
N PHE A 35 10.28 -6.87 -5.26
CA PHE A 35 11.07 -5.66 -5.38
C PHE A 35 11.74 -5.31 -4.05
N ARG A 36 13.07 -5.43 -4.03
CA ARG A 36 13.90 -4.95 -2.93
C ARG A 36 14.31 -3.51 -3.18
N ASP A 37 13.55 -2.61 -2.61
CA ASP A 37 13.83 -1.18 -2.64
C ASP A 37 14.96 -0.82 -1.67
N SER A 38 15.87 0.06 -2.09
CA SER A 38 16.89 0.58 -1.17
C SER A 38 16.33 1.78 -0.40
N PRO A 39 16.67 1.95 0.89
CA PRO A 39 16.24 3.11 1.67
C PRO A 39 16.59 4.44 1.00
N GLU A 40 17.75 4.52 0.35
CA GLU A 40 18.24 5.71 -0.36
C GLU A 40 17.37 6.03 -1.58
N ARG A 41 17.03 5.01 -2.39
CA ARG A 41 16.15 5.17 -3.56
C ARG A 41 14.76 5.62 -3.14
N ARG A 42 14.22 5.04 -2.06
CA ARG A 42 12.94 5.47 -1.50
C ARG A 42 12.98 6.92 -1.03
N ARG A 43 14.01 7.28 -0.25
CA ARG A 43 14.19 8.64 0.26
C ARG A 43 14.30 9.65 -0.88
N MET A 44 14.99 9.29 -1.97
CA MET A 44 15.06 10.11 -3.17
C MET A 44 13.67 10.31 -3.80
N ARG A 45 12.89 9.24 -4.02
CA ARG A 45 11.51 9.37 -4.55
C ARG A 45 10.63 10.21 -3.62
N LEU A 46 10.75 10.04 -2.31
CA LEU A 46 10.04 10.85 -1.31
C LEU A 46 10.42 12.33 -1.35
N HIS A 47 11.67 12.65 -1.66
CA HIS A 47 12.14 14.03 -1.79
C HIS A 47 11.67 14.69 -3.10
N LEU A 48 11.50 13.90 -4.15
CA LEU A 48 11.08 14.38 -5.48
C LEU A 48 9.56 14.44 -5.67
N LEU A 49 8.78 13.96 -4.69
CA LEU A 49 7.31 14.03 -4.65
C LEU A 49 6.82 15.47 -4.87
N LYS A 50 5.91 15.67 -5.84
CA LYS A 50 5.37 16.98 -6.18
C LYS A 50 3.93 17.10 -5.70
N LEU A 51 3.81 17.10 -4.38
CA LEU A 51 2.52 17.13 -3.71
C LEU A 51 1.90 18.52 -3.76
N ARG A 52 0.61 18.57 -4.07
CA ARG A 52 -0.18 19.82 -4.07
C ARG A 52 -1.01 19.96 -2.80
N ASP A 53 -1.43 18.84 -2.23
CA ASP A 53 -2.21 18.82 -1.00
C ASP A 53 -1.37 19.23 0.24
N PRO A 54 -1.78 20.26 1.00
CA PRO A 54 -1.09 20.69 2.21
C PRO A 54 -0.91 19.59 3.27
N LYS A 55 -1.87 18.66 3.41
CA LYS A 55 -1.76 17.53 4.35
C LYS A 55 -0.60 16.62 3.97
N LEU A 56 -0.38 16.45 2.67
CA LEU A 56 0.69 15.60 2.16
C LEU A 56 2.06 16.27 2.24
N LEU A 57 2.15 17.61 2.24
CA LEU A 57 3.41 18.31 2.50
C LEU A 57 3.93 18.04 3.92
N GLU A 58 3.04 18.02 4.92
CA GLU A 58 3.42 17.66 6.30
C GLU A 58 3.84 16.18 6.38
N PHE A 59 3.08 15.30 5.72
CA PHE A 59 3.43 13.90 5.59
C PHE A 59 4.83 13.73 4.97
N GLN A 60 5.13 14.39 3.86
CA GLN A 60 6.41 14.29 3.15
C GLN A 60 7.58 14.65 4.06
N LYS A 61 7.45 15.70 4.87
CA LYS A 61 8.47 16.10 5.84
C LYS A 61 8.72 14.98 6.86
N LYS A 62 7.68 14.40 7.44
CA LYS A 62 7.79 13.29 8.40
C LYS A 62 8.32 12.00 7.75
N ALA A 63 7.85 11.69 6.55
CA ALA A 63 8.25 10.51 5.78
C ALA A 63 9.73 10.56 5.38
N SER A 64 10.26 11.75 5.05
CA SER A 64 11.68 11.93 4.74
C SER A 64 12.63 11.64 5.93
N GLN A 65 12.07 11.64 7.15
CA GLN A 65 12.76 11.34 8.41
C GLN A 65 12.49 9.90 8.88
N ALA A 66 11.49 9.22 8.30
CA ALA A 66 11.17 7.83 8.61
C ALA A 66 12.27 6.91 8.04
N GLY A 67 13.16 6.45 8.91
CA GLY A 67 14.29 5.60 8.53
C GLY A 67 13.94 4.13 8.26
N THR A 68 12.71 3.70 8.53
CA THR A 68 12.29 2.30 8.41
C THR A 68 10.95 2.15 7.67
N VAL A 69 10.70 0.96 7.10
CA VAL A 69 9.42 0.61 6.46
C VAL A 69 8.26 0.72 7.46
N ASP A 70 8.46 0.26 8.70
CA ASP A 70 7.41 0.23 9.71
C ASP A 70 7.04 1.64 10.18
N ALA A 71 8.02 2.54 10.35
CA ALA A 71 7.76 3.93 10.71
C ALA A 71 6.98 4.66 9.60
N LEU A 72 7.33 4.40 8.33
CA LEU A 72 6.61 4.96 7.18
C LEU A 72 5.19 4.40 7.09
N THR A 73 5.01 3.11 7.35
CA THR A 73 3.70 2.44 7.38
C THR A 73 2.80 3.04 8.46
N ALA A 74 3.32 3.17 9.68
CA ALA A 74 2.59 3.78 10.80
C ALA A 74 2.18 5.23 10.51
N LEU A 75 3.06 5.99 9.85
CA LEU A 75 2.75 7.36 9.44
C LEU A 75 1.59 7.40 8.43
N ILE A 76 1.55 6.49 7.46
CA ILE A 76 0.47 6.42 6.47
C ILE A 76 -0.85 6.02 7.13
N LEU A 77 -0.84 4.96 7.95
CA LEU A 77 -2.05 4.50 8.67
C LEU A 77 -2.60 5.57 9.63
N GLY A 78 -1.73 6.43 10.19
CA GLY A 78 -2.13 7.56 11.03
C GLY A 78 -2.52 8.83 10.27
N THR A 79 -2.36 8.87 8.95
CA THR A 79 -2.67 10.04 8.12
C THR A 79 -4.08 9.92 7.53
N ASP A 80 -4.92 10.94 7.75
CA ASP A 80 -6.23 11.01 7.09
C ASP A 80 -6.07 11.39 5.61
N LEU A 81 -6.01 10.36 4.77
CA LEU A 81 -5.95 10.48 3.31
C LEU A 81 -7.32 10.72 2.67
N LYS A 82 -8.40 10.87 3.46
CA LYS A 82 -9.71 11.20 2.92
C LYS A 82 -9.65 12.57 2.24
N LYS A 83 -10.20 12.64 1.02
CA LYS A 83 -10.26 13.83 0.15
C LYS A 83 -8.93 14.27 -0.46
N VAL A 84 -7.85 13.52 -0.26
CA VAL A 84 -6.65 13.67 -1.10
C VAL A 84 -7.05 13.27 -2.52
N ASN A 85 -6.64 14.06 -3.52
CA ASN A 85 -6.93 13.74 -4.91
C ASN A 85 -6.14 12.50 -5.37
N ASP A 86 -6.70 11.76 -6.33
CA ASP A 86 -6.14 10.50 -6.81
C ASP A 86 -4.72 10.65 -7.39
N ALA A 87 -4.40 11.80 -7.99
CA ALA A 87 -3.08 12.04 -8.56
C ALA A 87 -2.00 12.14 -7.48
N ASP A 88 -2.26 12.90 -6.41
CA ASP A 88 -1.35 13.00 -5.27
C ASP A 88 -1.23 11.66 -4.51
N LEU A 89 -2.31 10.89 -4.40
CA LEU A 89 -2.28 9.54 -3.82
C LEU A 89 -1.42 8.59 -4.67
N ALA A 90 -1.56 8.64 -5.99
CA ALA A 90 -0.75 7.83 -6.90
C ALA A 90 0.75 8.18 -6.79
N GLU A 91 1.10 9.47 -6.76
CA GLU A 91 2.49 9.90 -6.53
C GLU A 91 3.01 9.41 -5.16
N LEU A 92 2.19 9.49 -4.12
CA LEU A 92 2.54 9.01 -2.79
C LEU A 92 2.85 7.51 -2.80
N PHE A 93 1.96 6.69 -3.36
CA PHE A 93 2.15 5.24 -3.43
C PHE A 93 3.38 4.85 -4.24
N PHE A 94 3.65 5.56 -5.34
CA PHE A 94 4.87 5.37 -6.13
C PHE A 94 6.13 5.70 -5.31
N ALA A 95 6.10 6.80 -4.55
CA ALA A 95 7.26 7.23 -3.79
C ALA A 95 7.62 6.26 -2.66
N ILE A 96 6.62 5.80 -1.89
CA ILE A 96 6.83 4.86 -0.78
C ILE A 96 7.23 3.46 -1.28
N GLY A 97 6.74 3.07 -2.46
CA GLY A 97 7.05 1.79 -3.11
C GLY A 97 6.25 0.59 -2.55
N PRO A 98 6.44 -0.61 -3.13
CA PRO A 98 5.59 -1.76 -2.86
C PRO A 98 5.76 -2.38 -1.46
N GLY A 99 6.93 -2.22 -0.83
CA GLY A 99 7.21 -2.77 0.50
C GLY A 99 6.31 -2.19 1.60
N PRO A 100 6.30 -0.86 1.82
CA PRO A 100 5.36 -0.22 2.75
C PRO A 100 3.88 -0.52 2.43
N ILE A 101 3.52 -0.59 1.14
CA ILE A 101 2.14 -0.95 0.75
C ILE A 101 1.78 -2.36 1.22
N GLY A 102 2.70 -3.33 1.11
CA GLY A 102 2.47 -4.68 1.64
C GLY A 102 2.22 -4.68 3.15
N ARG A 103 2.95 -3.88 3.92
CA ARG A 103 2.68 -3.75 5.37
C ARG A 103 1.33 -3.13 5.68
N ILE A 104 0.89 -2.16 4.87
CA ILE A 104 -0.46 -1.59 4.98
C ILE A 104 -1.51 -2.66 4.70
N VAL A 105 -1.32 -3.46 3.65
CA VAL A 105 -2.22 -4.57 3.29
C VAL A 105 -2.30 -5.60 4.43
N GLU A 106 -1.17 -6.03 4.99
CA GLU A 106 -1.14 -6.93 6.15
C GLU A 106 -1.95 -6.36 7.33
N SER A 107 -1.76 -5.07 7.64
CA SER A 107 -2.46 -4.39 8.73
C SER A 107 -3.97 -4.28 8.48
N MET A 108 -4.38 -3.94 7.25
CA MET A 108 -5.80 -3.81 6.89
C MET A 108 -6.48 -5.18 6.89
N LEU A 109 -5.84 -6.21 6.31
CA LEU A 109 -6.34 -7.58 6.36
C LEU A 109 -6.51 -8.06 7.80
N GLY A 110 -5.54 -7.79 8.68
CA GLY A 110 -5.61 -8.21 10.09
C GLY A 110 -6.71 -7.53 10.91
N THR A 111 -7.31 -6.45 10.39
CA THR A 111 -8.34 -5.66 11.09
C THR A 111 -9.67 -5.58 10.33
N ALA A 112 -9.78 -6.25 9.18
CA ALA A 112 -10.95 -6.20 8.31
C ALA A 112 -12.17 -6.88 8.96
N VAL A 113 -13.29 -6.16 8.99
CA VAL A 113 -14.56 -6.64 9.58
C VAL A 113 -15.75 -6.45 8.65
N LYS A 114 -15.62 -5.65 7.59
CA LYS A 114 -16.67 -5.38 6.60
C LYS A 114 -16.11 -5.37 5.17
N ASP A 115 -17.00 -5.49 4.19
CA ASP A 115 -16.65 -5.57 2.77
C ASP A 115 -15.88 -4.34 2.27
N GLU A 116 -16.25 -3.14 2.73
CA GLU A 116 -15.53 -1.89 2.42
C GLU A 116 -14.04 -1.93 2.82
N ASP A 117 -13.68 -2.69 3.85
CA ASP A 117 -12.27 -2.84 4.26
C ASP A 117 -11.50 -3.65 3.20
N ILE A 118 -12.16 -4.64 2.60
CA ILE A 118 -11.59 -5.50 1.55
C ILE A 118 -11.47 -4.75 0.22
N GLU A 119 -12.39 -3.84 -0.10
CA GLU A 119 -12.25 -2.96 -1.27
C GLU A 119 -10.95 -2.13 -1.21
N GLY A 120 -10.63 -1.59 -0.03
CA GLY A 120 -9.37 -0.88 0.20
C GLY A 120 -8.14 -1.78 0.00
N VAL A 121 -8.21 -3.02 0.48
CA VAL A 121 -7.16 -4.03 0.27
C VAL A 121 -7.01 -4.35 -1.23
N ALA A 122 -8.11 -4.52 -1.96
CA ALA A 122 -8.11 -4.81 -3.39
C ALA A 122 -7.41 -3.70 -4.20
N ALA A 123 -7.73 -2.45 -3.89
CA ALA A 123 -7.07 -1.29 -4.50
C ALA A 123 -5.57 -1.29 -4.23
N LEU A 124 -5.15 -1.48 -2.96
CA LEU A 124 -3.73 -1.46 -2.58
C LEU A 124 -2.94 -2.62 -3.19
N THR A 125 -3.51 -3.83 -3.23
CA THR A 125 -2.84 -5.00 -3.83
C THR A 125 -2.68 -4.84 -5.34
N THR A 126 -3.65 -4.21 -6.01
CA THR A 126 -3.54 -3.84 -7.44
C THR A 126 -2.45 -2.81 -7.68
N ILE A 127 -2.43 -1.73 -6.89
CA ILE A 127 -1.38 -0.69 -6.97
C ILE A 127 0.00 -1.32 -6.74
N ARG A 128 0.14 -2.16 -5.72
CA ARG A 128 1.39 -2.86 -5.42
C ARG A 128 1.86 -3.72 -6.60
N ARG A 129 0.96 -4.50 -7.20
CA ARG A 129 1.26 -5.34 -8.37
C ARG A 129 1.76 -4.49 -9.54
N SER A 130 1.09 -3.38 -9.83
CA SER A 130 1.52 -2.43 -10.86
C SER A 130 2.90 -1.83 -10.58
N LEU A 131 3.21 -1.54 -9.30
CA LEU A 131 4.53 -1.06 -8.92
C LEU A 131 5.62 -2.13 -9.09
N TYR A 132 5.33 -3.39 -8.74
CA TYR A 132 6.28 -4.48 -9.03
C TYR A 132 6.55 -4.59 -10.53
N GLN A 133 5.52 -4.57 -11.36
CA GLN A 133 5.67 -4.62 -12.82
C GLN A 133 6.45 -3.42 -13.39
N ALA A 134 6.25 -2.21 -12.85
CA ALA A 134 6.93 -1.01 -13.31
C ALA A 134 8.39 -0.90 -12.83
N MET A 135 8.74 -1.57 -11.72
CA MET A 135 10.05 -1.45 -11.07
C MET A 135 10.99 -2.64 -11.34
N ILE A 136 10.52 -3.69 -12.03
CA ILE A 136 11.37 -4.74 -12.58
C ILE A 136 11.92 -4.22 -13.93
N PRO A 137 13.24 -3.98 -14.05
CA PRO A 137 13.82 -3.67 -15.36
C PRO A 137 13.64 -4.87 -16.30
N ALA A 138 13.26 -4.58 -17.55
CA ALA A 138 13.23 -5.54 -18.65
C ALA A 138 14.61 -6.14 -18.93
#